data_AF-A0A1V5FI00-F1
#
_entry.id   AF-A0A1V5FI00-F1
#
_cell.length_a   1.000
_cell.length_b   1.000
_cell.length_c   1.000
_cell.angle_alpha   90.00
_cell.angle_beta   90.00
_cell.angle_gamma   90.00
#
_symmetry.space_group_name_H-M   'P 1'
#
loop_
_entity.id
_entity.type
_entity.pdbx_description
1 polymer ?
#
loop_
_entity_poly.entity_id
_entity_poly.type
_entity_poly.pdbx_seq_one_letter_code
_entity_poly.pdbx_strand_id
1 'polypeptide(L)' 'MVCRRCRVKMKEARRAFHKQRKWICPRCGRARMQTARPRGQARGKADGER' A
#
# COMPACT_ATOMS: atom_id res chain seq x y z
N MET A 1 -8.57 2.04 4.83
CA MET A 1 -7.75 3.10 4.19
C MET A 1 -8.62 4.32 3.92
N VAL A 2 -8.11 5.54 4.12
CA VAL A 2 -8.86 6.81 3.90
C VAL A 2 -8.21 7.63 2.78
N CYS A 3 -9.03 8.23 1.92
CA CYS A 3 -8.54 9.12 0.88
C CYS A 3 -8.12 10.46 1.49
N ARG A 4 -6.85 10.87 1.31
CA ARG A 4 -6.34 12.15 1.85
C ARG A 4 -7.03 13.38 1.24
N ARG A 5 -7.58 13.26 0.04
CA ARG A 5 -8.26 14.37 -0.66
C ARG A 5 -9.72 14.51 -0.22
N CYS A 6 -10.45 13.40 -0.21
CA CYS A 6 -11.89 13.41 0.04
C CYS A 6 -12.27 13.08 1.48
N ARG A 7 -11.31 12.65 2.31
CA ARG A 7 -11.51 12.19 3.71
C ARG A 7 -12.51 11.05 3.88
N VAL A 8 -12.90 10.36 2.80
CA VAL A 8 -13.81 9.21 2.82
C VAL A 8 -13.05 7.88 2.92
N LYS A 9 -13.75 6.85 3.43
CA LYS A 9 -13.26 5.46 3.42
C LYS A 9 -13.13 4.97 1.96
N MET A 10 -11.94 4.45 1.63
CA MET A 10 -11.67 3.83 0.33
C MET A 10 -12.21 2.40 0.30
N LYS A 11 -12.59 1.91 -0.89
CA LYS A 11 -13.08 0.54 -1.11
C LYS A 11 -11.97 -0.36 -1.64
N GLU A 12 -11.92 -1.60 -1.18
CA GLU A 12 -10.95 -2.59 -1.67
C GLU A 12 -11.37 -3.07 -3.08
N ALA A 13 -10.44 -3.05 -4.02
CA ALA A 13 -10.63 -3.60 -5.36
C ALA A 13 -10.32 -5.10 -5.32
N ARG A 14 -11.38 -5.91 -5.40
CA ARG A 14 -11.34 -7.38 -5.25
C ARG A 14 -10.55 -8.14 -6.32
N ARG A 15 -10.12 -7.48 -7.41
CA ARG A 15 -9.37 -8.09 -8.54
C ARG A 15 -7.90 -7.68 -8.56
N ALA A 16 -7.23 -7.78 -7.42
CA ALA A 16 -5.79 -7.55 -7.41
C ALA A 16 -5.05 -8.85 -7.74
N PHE A 17 -4.72 -9.01 -9.03
CA PHE A 17 -3.66 -9.92 -9.45
C PHE A 17 -2.41 -9.59 -8.60
N HIS A 18 -1.73 -10.61 -8.07
CA HIS A 18 -0.48 -10.50 -7.27
C HIS A 18 -0.57 -10.30 -5.74
N LYS A 19 -1.65 -10.72 -5.05
CA LYS A 19 -1.74 -10.74 -3.56
C LYS A 19 -1.59 -9.35 -2.88
N GLN A 20 -1.65 -8.26 -3.64
CA GLN A 20 -1.59 -6.90 -3.09
C GLN A 20 -3.01 -6.37 -2.89
N ARG A 21 -3.29 -5.66 -1.80
CA ARG A 21 -4.62 -5.08 -1.60
C ARG A 21 -4.69 -3.72 -2.26
N LYS A 22 -5.44 -3.58 -3.36
CA LYS A 22 -5.67 -2.28 -4.01
C LYS A 22 -6.90 -1.60 -3.39
N TRP A 23 -6.80 -0.31 -3.10
CA TRP A 23 -7.85 0.51 -2.52
C TRP A 23 -8.19 1.66 -3.46
N ILE A 24 -9.46 1.91 -3.70
CA ILE A 24 -9.94 2.95 -4.62
C ILE A 24 -10.88 3.90 -3.88
N CYS A 25 -10.67 5.21 -4.05
CA CYS A 25 -11.57 6.22 -3.51
C CYS A 25 -12.87 6.27 -4.33
N PRO A 26 -14.05 6.08 -3.73
CA PRO A 26 -15.32 6.13 -4.45
C PRO A 26 -15.71 7.53 -4.94
N ARG A 27 -15.06 8.59 -4.45
CA ARG A 27 -15.39 9.99 -4.79
C ARG A 27 -14.50 10.59 -5.88
N CYS A 28 -13.24 10.20 -5.92
CA CYS A 28 -12.26 10.81 -6.84
C CYS A 28 -11.44 9.78 -7.65
N GLY A 29 -11.78 8.50 -7.56
CA GLY A 29 -11.11 7.42 -8.30
C GLY A 29 -9.66 7.14 -7.88
N ARG A 30 -9.09 7.92 -6.95
CA ARG A 30 -7.70 7.76 -6.52
C ARG A 30 -7.45 6.34 -6.02
N ALA A 31 -6.48 5.66 -6.61
CA ALA A 31 -6.08 4.32 -6.21
C ALA A 31 -4.85 4.36 -5.28
N ARG A 32 -4.78 3.41 -4.36
CA ARG A 32 -3.66 3.18 -3.45
C ARG A 32 -3.43 1.68 -3.37
N MET A 33 -2.21 1.25 -3.63
CA MET A 33 -1.80 -0.13 -3.42
C MET A 33 -1.31 -0.29 -1.99
N GLN A 34 -1.85 -1.26 -1.26
CA GLN A 34 -1.25 -1.75 -0.04
C GLN A 34 -0.46 -3.00 -0.41
N THR A 35 0.84 -2.82 -0.62
CA THR A 35 1.78 -3.93 -0.61
C THR A 35 1.68 -4.59 0.75
N ALA A 36 1.39 -5.89 0.79
CA ALA A 36 1.69 -6.69 1.97
C ALA A 36 3.19 -6.61 2.13
N ARG A 37 3.69 -5.78 3.06
CA ARG A 37 5.11 -5.81 3.40
C ARG A 37 5.43 -7.26 3.78
N PRO A 38 6.50 -7.87 3.24
CA PRO A 38 6.99 -9.09 3.83
C PRO A 38 7.30 -8.80 5.31
N ARG A 39 7.09 -9.80 6.17
CA ARG A 39 7.50 -9.78 7.58
C ARG A 39 9.03 -9.68 7.67
N GLY A 40 9.58 -8.51 7.39
CA GLY A 40 11.02 -8.34 7.18
C GLY A 40 11.40 -6.89 6.91
N GLN A 41 11.10 -6.00 7.86
CA GLN A 41 11.89 -4.78 8.00
C GLN A 41 12.58 -4.82 9.35
N ALA A 42 13.85 -5.21 9.35
CA ALA A 42 14.94 -4.55 10.08
C ALA A 42 16.24 -5.35 9.91
N ARG A 43 17.05 -5.03 8.91
CA ARG A 43 18.48 -4.78 9.13
C ARG A 43 18.89 -3.62 8.23
N GLY A 44 19.33 -2.54 8.88
CA GLY A 44 19.83 -1.35 8.22
C GLY A 44 21.11 -1.66 7.43
N LYS A 45 21.40 -0.76 6.50
CA LYS A 45 22.69 -0.63 5.84
C LYS A 45 23.77 -0.18 6.84
N ALA A 46 24.96 -0.74 6.74
CA ALA A 46 26.29 -0.11 6.91
C ALA A 46 27.34 -1.23 6.69
N ASP A 47 28.06 -1.28 5.56
CA ASP A 47 29.36 -0.64 5.27
C ASP A 47 30.55 -1.27 6.03
N GLY A 48 31.60 -1.69 5.29
CA GLY A 48 32.98 -1.87 5.81
C GLY A 48 33.58 -3.29 5.84
N GLU A 49 34.59 -3.53 4.96
CA GLU A 49 35.95 -4.09 5.25
C GLU A 49 36.08 -5.54 5.79
N ARG A 50 36.94 -6.48 5.37
CA ARG A 50 38.25 -6.53 4.68
C ARG A 50 38.41 -7.89 3.97
#